data_AF-A0A7S4CR20-F1
#
_entry.id   AF-A0A7S4CR20-F1
#
_cell.length_a   1.000
_cell.length_b   1.000
_cell.length_c   1.000
_cell.angle_alpha   90.00
_cell.angle_beta   90.00
_cell.angle_gamma   90.00
#
_symmetry.space_group_name_H-M   'P 1'
#
loop_
_entity.id
_entity.type
_entity.pdbx_description
1 polymer ?
#
loop_
_entity_poly.entity_id
_entity_poly.type
_entity_poly.pdbx_seq_one_letter_code
_entity_poly.pdbx_strand_id
1 'polypeptide(L)'
;FFSRPWTTMRLASCMIFLLLLWQSPQAASVTETEWATVINVAGRQRMLSQKMSKEFLLIAWNYDAATTETMMQATIAEFDTALSKLQSGSATDDIPAPPTQAVTDQLAIVSDLWTSFKVLLENNVNNTGNTTILAAVATDSVPLLTEANKAVTEYVNAATAAGASVPGTVVNVAGRQRMLSQRMSKEALLVALNVDATTTRATLQSTLDLFSTSHTGLLEGSTSLGLPGTTNACILQQMKTVTDLYGQMGPILSNISNGTTPTKAMLNQIASLNPTLLTEMNVAVGLYASSSPTCTAASVTSTEWSTVINVAGRQRMLSQKMSKEFLLVAWNYEVATSKTNMAATIAEFDTAFGKLMYGSTSSSIPAPPTQGVADQLVVVKGLWTSFKV
;
A
#
# COMPACT_ATOMS: atom_id res chain seq x y z
N PHE A 1 42.64 -75.44 -56.45
CA PHE A 1 43.50 -74.66 -57.37
C PHE A 1 43.19 -73.18 -57.16
N PHE A 2 44.23 -72.37 -56.91
CA PHE A 2 44.42 -70.90 -57.08
C PHE A 2 43.16 -70.03 -57.32
N SER A 3 42.96 -68.82 -56.78
CA SER A 3 43.84 -67.79 -56.23
C SER A 3 42.98 -66.59 -55.76
N ARG A 4 43.48 -65.82 -54.77
CA ARG A 4 43.04 -64.45 -54.37
C ARG A 4 43.22 -63.44 -55.54
N PRO A 5 42.57 -62.24 -55.59
CA PRO A 5 42.76 -61.17 -54.60
C PRO A 5 41.63 -60.14 -54.32
N TRP A 6 41.73 -59.58 -53.10
CA TRP A 6 41.44 -58.23 -52.58
C TRP A 6 40.60 -57.23 -53.40
N THR A 7 39.53 -56.72 -52.78
CA THR A 7 39.21 -55.27 -52.75
C THR A 7 38.36 -54.90 -51.52
N THR A 8 38.62 -53.70 -51.03
CA THR A 8 38.15 -53.01 -49.83
C THR A 8 36.65 -52.66 -49.82
N MET A 9 36.04 -52.59 -48.62
CA MET A 9 35.49 -51.39 -47.96
C MET A 9 34.21 -51.63 -47.14
N ARG A 10 34.24 -51.05 -45.92
CA ARG A 10 33.16 -50.54 -45.06
C ARG A 10 32.43 -51.50 -44.12
N LEU A 11 32.98 -51.59 -42.90
CA LEU A 11 32.26 -51.82 -41.66
C LEU A 11 31.21 -50.72 -41.44
N ALA A 12 29.94 -51.10 -41.36
CA ALA A 12 28.87 -50.26 -40.87
C ALA A 12 27.92 -51.09 -39.99
N SER A 13 27.54 -50.49 -38.86
CA SER A 13 26.38 -50.80 -38.03
C SER A 13 26.38 -52.10 -37.23
N CYS A 14 26.64 -51.99 -35.92
CA CYS A 14 25.60 -52.20 -34.90
C CYS A 14 26.14 -51.84 -33.51
N MET A 15 26.19 -50.55 -33.18
CA MET A 15 26.29 -50.09 -31.80
C MET A 15 24.94 -49.47 -31.43
N ILE A 16 24.06 -50.29 -30.88
CA ILE A 16 22.80 -49.86 -30.28
C ILE A 16 23.16 -49.13 -28.99
N PHE A 17 23.27 -47.80 -29.08
CA PHE A 17 23.40 -46.93 -27.92
C PHE A 17 22.00 -46.73 -27.34
N LEU A 18 21.73 -47.35 -26.20
CA LEU A 18 20.56 -47.08 -25.36
C LEU A 18 20.72 -45.67 -24.75
N LEU A 19 20.29 -44.65 -25.48
CA LEU A 19 20.07 -43.30 -24.94
C LEU A 19 18.78 -43.31 -24.11
N LEU A 20 18.90 -43.75 -22.86
CA LEU A 20 17.92 -43.41 -21.82
C LEU A 20 18.03 -41.90 -21.60
N LEU A 21 17.10 -41.15 -22.21
CA LEU A 21 16.88 -39.74 -21.92
C LEU A 21 16.50 -39.62 -20.43
N TRP A 22 17.47 -39.30 -19.58
CA TRP A 22 17.20 -38.64 -18.31
C TRP A 22 16.60 -37.28 -18.62
N GLN A 23 15.28 -37.23 -18.83
CA GLN A 23 14.53 -36.00 -18.71
C GLN A 23 14.56 -35.65 -17.22
N SER A 24 15.50 -34.78 -16.84
CA SER A 24 15.45 -34.12 -15.55
C SER A 24 14.06 -33.51 -15.40
N PRO A 25 13.33 -33.75 -14.29
CA PRO A 25 12.04 -33.10 -14.07
C PRO A 25 12.28 -31.59 -14.15
N GLN A 26 11.72 -30.97 -15.19
CA GLN A 26 11.75 -29.54 -15.34
C GLN A 26 10.92 -28.99 -14.17
N ALA A 27 11.55 -28.22 -13.28
CA ALA A 27 10.83 -27.55 -12.20
C ALA A 27 9.66 -26.77 -12.83
N ALA A 28 8.45 -27.01 -12.33
CA ALA A 28 7.29 -26.29 -12.81
C ALA A 28 7.54 -24.79 -12.69
N SER A 29 7.37 -24.06 -13.78
CA SER A 29 7.52 -22.60 -13.79
C SER A 29 6.46 -21.97 -12.91
N VAL A 30 6.86 -21.11 -11.98
CA VAL A 30 5.94 -20.33 -11.14
C VAL A 30 5.01 -19.50 -12.03
N THR A 31 3.71 -19.60 -11.79
CA THR A 31 2.66 -18.91 -12.54
C THR A 31 2.54 -17.44 -12.15
N GLU A 32 1.92 -16.62 -13.00
CA GLU A 32 1.63 -15.20 -12.70
C GLU A 32 0.80 -15.02 -11.42
N THR A 33 -0.17 -15.90 -11.19
CA THR A 33 -1.00 -15.89 -9.98
C THR A 33 -0.17 -16.20 -8.74
N GLU A 34 0.70 -17.22 -8.81
CA GLU A 34 1.60 -17.57 -7.71
C GLU A 34 2.58 -16.43 -7.38
N TRP A 35 3.13 -15.76 -8.40
CA TRP A 35 3.99 -14.58 -8.21
C TRP A 35 3.25 -13.43 -7.52
N ALA A 36 2.05 -13.10 -7.97
CA ALA A 36 1.24 -12.05 -7.35
C ALA A 36 0.89 -12.39 -5.90
N THR A 37 0.52 -13.65 -5.64
CA THR A 37 0.18 -14.12 -4.29
C THR A 37 1.38 -14.09 -3.36
N VAL A 38 2.53 -14.65 -3.76
CA VAL A 38 3.72 -14.71 -2.90
C VAL A 38 4.27 -13.33 -2.57
N ILE A 39 4.29 -12.40 -3.53
CA ILE A 39 4.71 -11.01 -3.32
C ILE A 39 3.76 -10.30 -2.34
N ASN A 40 2.46 -10.53 -2.45
CA ASN A 40 1.48 -9.96 -1.52
C ASN A 40 1.65 -10.55 -0.10
N VAL A 41 1.85 -11.86 0.04
CA VAL A 41 2.09 -12.54 1.33
C VAL A 41 3.37 -12.02 1.99
N ALA A 42 4.46 -11.90 1.24
CA ALA A 42 5.71 -11.31 1.71
C ALA A 42 5.53 -9.82 2.08
N GLY A 43 4.73 -9.09 1.31
CA GLY A 43 4.33 -7.71 1.63
C GLY A 43 3.58 -7.58 2.95
N ARG A 44 2.71 -8.55 3.28
CA ARG A 44 1.99 -8.56 4.57
C ARG A 44 2.92 -8.72 5.77
N GLN A 45 4.07 -9.39 5.65
CA GLN A 45 5.02 -9.55 6.76
C GLN A 45 5.47 -8.19 7.34
N ARG A 46 5.73 -7.21 6.47
CA ARG A 46 6.07 -5.84 6.87
C ARG A 46 4.95 -5.17 7.67
N MET A 47 3.70 -5.40 7.28
CA MET A 47 2.53 -4.83 7.94
C MET A 47 2.30 -5.50 9.28
N LEU A 48 2.36 -6.84 9.32
CA LEU A 48 2.17 -7.64 10.52
C LEU A 48 3.19 -7.27 11.61
N SER A 49 4.47 -7.06 11.26
CA SER A 49 5.50 -6.61 12.23
C SER A 49 5.16 -5.28 12.90
N GLN A 50 4.59 -4.34 12.15
CA GLN A 50 4.14 -3.06 12.70
C GLN A 50 2.83 -3.19 13.48
N LYS A 51 1.91 -4.05 13.02
CA LYS A 51 0.61 -4.31 13.66
C LYS A 51 0.79 -4.93 15.04
N MET A 52 1.59 -5.98 15.17
CA MET A 52 1.84 -6.64 16.47
C MET A 52 2.57 -5.71 17.46
N SER A 53 3.50 -4.88 16.97
CA SER A 53 4.16 -3.87 17.79
C SER A 53 3.16 -2.86 18.32
N LYS A 54 2.27 -2.36 17.46
CA LYS A 54 1.17 -1.47 17.85
C LYS A 54 0.24 -2.14 18.88
N GLU A 55 -0.10 -3.41 18.68
CA GLU A 55 -0.95 -4.17 19.61
C GLU A 55 -0.29 -4.32 20.99
N PHE A 56 1.01 -4.65 21.05
CA PHE A 56 1.76 -4.68 22.31
C PHE A 56 1.73 -3.33 23.05
N LEU A 57 1.90 -2.22 22.32
CA LEU A 57 1.84 -0.87 22.89
C LEU A 57 0.43 -0.46 23.31
N LEU A 58 -0.61 -0.98 22.65
CA LEU A 58 -2.00 -0.78 23.08
C LEU A 58 -2.31 -1.52 24.39
N ILE A 59 -1.73 -2.71 24.59
CA ILE A 59 -1.79 -3.43 25.87
C ILE A 59 -1.07 -2.60 26.95
N ALA A 60 0.12 -2.07 26.66
CA ALA A 60 0.85 -1.18 27.57
C ALA A 60 0.06 0.09 27.94
N TRP A 61 -0.71 0.62 26.99
CA TRP A 61 -1.61 1.76 27.20
C TRP A 61 -2.92 1.38 27.91
N ASN A 62 -3.14 0.10 28.18
CA ASN A 62 -4.37 -0.45 28.75
C ASN A 62 -5.63 -0.13 27.93
N TYR A 63 -5.52 -0.20 26.60
CA TYR A 63 -6.65 -0.15 25.68
C TYR A 63 -7.19 -1.56 25.46
N ASP A 64 -8.36 -1.87 26.03
CA ASP A 64 -9.03 -3.18 25.91
C ASP A 64 -8.02 -4.34 25.96
N ALA A 65 -7.22 -4.38 27.03
CA ALA A 65 -5.95 -5.11 27.05
C ALA A 65 -6.12 -6.61 26.75
N ALA A 66 -7.15 -7.25 27.29
CA ALA A 66 -7.42 -8.68 27.05
C ALA A 66 -7.77 -8.98 25.59
N THR A 67 -8.63 -8.16 24.97
CA THR A 67 -8.97 -8.29 23.55
C THR A 67 -7.76 -8.00 22.68
N THR A 68 -6.98 -6.97 23.02
CA THR A 68 -5.77 -6.58 22.29
C THR A 68 -4.67 -7.64 22.38
N GLU A 69 -4.50 -8.29 23.54
CA GLU A 69 -3.62 -9.45 23.69
C GLU A 69 -4.03 -10.60 22.78
N THR A 70 -5.33 -10.92 22.73
CA THR A 70 -5.85 -11.94 21.81
C THR A 70 -5.59 -11.58 20.35
N MET A 71 -5.79 -10.31 19.97
CA MET A 71 -5.47 -9.82 18.62
C MET A 71 -3.96 -9.90 18.32
N MET A 72 -3.10 -9.58 19.28
CA MET A 72 -1.65 -9.68 19.14
C MET A 72 -1.22 -11.12 18.88
N GLN A 73 -1.73 -12.07 19.66
CA GLN A 73 -1.45 -13.50 19.47
C GLN A 73 -1.93 -14.00 18.10
N ALA A 74 -3.09 -13.54 17.63
CA ALA A 74 -3.56 -13.84 16.29
C ALA A 74 -2.64 -13.26 15.20
N THR A 75 -2.12 -12.03 15.38
CA THR A 75 -1.15 -11.42 14.46
C THR A 75 0.18 -12.18 14.44
N ILE A 76 0.67 -12.63 15.59
CA ILE A 76 1.88 -13.47 15.72
C ILE A 76 1.68 -14.78 14.95
N ALA A 77 0.55 -15.46 15.15
CA ALA A 77 0.22 -16.71 14.46
C ALA A 77 0.07 -16.52 12.94
N GLU A 78 -0.50 -15.39 12.49
CA GLU A 78 -0.59 -15.05 11.07
C GLU A 78 0.82 -14.84 10.46
N PHE A 79 1.72 -14.16 11.18
CA PHE A 79 3.11 -13.98 10.76
C PHE A 79 3.83 -15.32 10.64
N ASP A 80 3.77 -16.17 11.68
CA ASP A 80 4.37 -17.52 11.68
C ASP A 80 3.89 -18.36 10.50
N THR A 81 2.57 -18.43 10.33
CA THR A 81 1.96 -19.23 9.27
C THR A 81 2.40 -18.73 7.90
N ALA A 82 2.39 -17.43 7.68
CA ALA A 82 2.77 -16.85 6.40
C ALA A 82 4.28 -16.99 6.13
N LEU A 83 5.15 -16.80 7.13
CA LEU A 83 6.58 -17.00 6.97
C LEU A 83 6.92 -18.47 6.67
N SER A 84 6.28 -19.41 7.36
CA SER A 84 6.44 -20.85 7.08
C SER A 84 6.04 -21.20 5.65
N LYS A 85 4.90 -20.68 5.18
CA LYS A 85 4.46 -20.83 3.78
C LYS A 85 5.45 -20.20 2.79
N LEU A 86 6.04 -19.04 3.11
CA LEU A 86 7.07 -18.41 2.27
C LEU A 86 8.36 -19.24 2.20
N GLN A 87 8.74 -19.92 3.28
CA GLN A 87 9.97 -20.73 3.35
C GLN A 87 9.81 -22.12 2.71
N SER A 88 8.61 -22.70 2.77
CA SER A 88 8.37 -24.09 2.34
C SER A 88 7.49 -24.23 1.09
N GLY A 89 6.79 -23.16 0.68
CA GLY A 89 5.72 -23.22 -0.31
C GLY A 89 4.38 -23.72 0.29
N SER A 90 3.29 -23.43 -0.39
CA SER A 90 1.95 -23.96 -0.11
C SER A 90 1.14 -24.02 -1.40
N ALA A 91 0.97 -25.22 -1.96
CA ALA A 91 0.17 -25.43 -3.16
C ALA A 91 -1.31 -25.08 -2.97
N THR A 92 -1.83 -25.20 -1.75
CA THR A 92 -3.23 -24.84 -1.44
C THR A 92 -3.49 -23.34 -1.39
N ASP A 93 -2.44 -22.53 -1.23
CA ASP A 93 -2.53 -21.08 -1.13
C ASP A 93 -1.91 -20.37 -2.34
N ASP A 94 -1.56 -21.09 -3.41
CA ASP A 94 -0.82 -20.56 -4.57
C ASP A 94 0.49 -19.86 -4.15
N ILE A 95 1.22 -20.46 -3.20
CA ILE A 95 2.53 -19.98 -2.76
C ILE A 95 3.59 -20.98 -3.24
N PRO A 96 4.47 -20.59 -4.18
CA PRO A 96 5.56 -21.45 -4.62
C PRO A 96 6.63 -21.53 -3.53
N ALA A 97 7.45 -22.58 -3.55
CA ALA A 97 8.68 -22.60 -2.76
C ALA A 97 9.62 -21.46 -3.20
N PRO A 98 10.56 -21.01 -2.34
CA PRO A 98 11.51 -19.95 -2.69
C PRO A 98 12.16 -20.16 -4.07
N PRO A 99 11.95 -19.22 -5.02
CA PRO A 99 12.34 -19.43 -6.41
C PRO A 99 13.85 -19.26 -6.66
N THR A 100 14.57 -18.66 -5.73
CA THR A 100 16.02 -18.42 -5.82
C THR A 100 16.69 -18.54 -4.45
N GLN A 101 18.00 -18.81 -4.44
CA GLN A 101 18.78 -18.85 -3.19
C GLN A 101 18.77 -17.50 -2.45
N ALA A 102 18.79 -16.38 -3.18
CA ALA A 102 18.72 -15.05 -2.57
C ALA A 102 17.43 -14.84 -1.78
N VAL A 103 16.29 -15.33 -2.29
CA VAL A 103 15.02 -15.31 -1.55
C VAL A 103 15.09 -16.20 -0.31
N THR A 104 15.64 -17.42 -0.43
CA THR A 104 15.83 -18.33 0.71
C THR A 104 16.68 -17.69 1.82
N ASP A 105 17.83 -17.13 1.47
CA ASP A 105 18.76 -16.49 2.40
C ASP A 105 18.10 -15.29 3.09
N GLN A 106 17.38 -14.48 2.32
CA GLN A 106 16.69 -13.31 2.87
C GLN A 106 15.54 -13.69 3.81
N LEU A 107 14.81 -14.78 3.54
CA LEU A 107 13.79 -15.32 4.44
C LEU A 107 14.38 -15.91 5.72
N ALA A 108 15.58 -16.49 5.65
CA ALA A 108 16.30 -16.96 6.85
C ALA A 108 16.63 -15.78 7.78
N ILE A 109 17.12 -14.66 7.23
CA ILE A 109 17.37 -13.43 8.00
C ILE A 109 16.08 -12.92 8.68
N VAL A 110 14.96 -12.91 7.93
CA VAL A 110 13.65 -12.51 8.49
C VAL A 110 13.23 -13.46 9.62
N SER A 111 13.45 -14.77 9.44
CA SER A 111 13.12 -15.80 10.44
C SER A 111 13.92 -15.65 11.74
N ASP A 112 15.21 -15.34 11.65
CA ASP A 112 16.07 -15.15 12.83
C ASP A 112 15.66 -13.92 13.64
N LEU A 113 15.45 -12.79 12.94
CA LEU A 113 14.95 -11.55 13.54
C LEU A 113 13.56 -11.76 14.16
N TRP A 114 12.69 -12.47 13.44
CA TRP A 114 11.35 -12.78 13.92
C TRP A 114 11.36 -13.63 15.18
N THR A 115 12.22 -14.65 15.26
CA THR A 115 12.33 -15.53 16.43
C THR A 115 12.64 -14.74 17.69
N SER A 116 13.62 -13.83 17.62
CA SER A 116 13.97 -12.98 18.75
C SER A 116 12.86 -11.98 19.09
N PHE A 117 12.25 -11.36 18.08
CA PHE A 117 11.18 -10.38 18.28
C PHE A 117 9.92 -11.00 18.87
N LYS A 118 9.52 -12.20 18.42
CA LYS A 118 8.39 -12.96 18.96
C LYS A 118 8.58 -13.25 20.45
N VAL A 119 9.76 -13.75 20.84
CA VAL A 119 10.10 -14.02 22.25
C VAL A 119 10.03 -12.75 23.10
N LEU A 120 10.50 -11.61 22.57
CA LEU A 120 10.37 -10.32 23.26
C LEU A 120 8.90 -9.98 23.53
N LEU A 121 8.00 -10.18 22.58
CA LEU A 121 6.57 -9.87 22.75
C LEU A 121 5.88 -10.83 23.73
N GLU A 122 6.03 -12.15 23.51
CA GLU A 122 5.31 -13.17 24.28
C GLU A 122 5.73 -13.20 25.75
N ASN A 123 7.03 -13.10 26.05
CA ASN A 123 7.52 -13.15 27.42
C ASN A 123 7.18 -11.89 28.24
N ASN A 124 6.78 -10.80 27.56
CA ASN A 124 6.63 -9.50 28.21
C ASN A 124 5.23 -8.89 28.09
N VAL A 125 4.25 -9.64 27.58
CA VAL A 125 2.86 -9.17 27.46
C VAL A 125 2.25 -8.73 28.81
N ASN A 126 2.68 -9.36 29.91
CA ASN A 126 2.27 -9.02 31.27
C ASN A 126 3.18 -7.96 31.95
N ASN A 127 4.28 -7.56 31.30
CA ASN A 127 5.31 -6.64 31.84
C ASN A 127 5.38 -5.33 31.05
N THR A 128 4.27 -4.92 30.44
CA THR A 128 4.18 -3.78 29.51
C THR A 128 4.39 -2.41 30.15
N GLY A 129 4.43 -2.32 31.49
CA GLY A 129 4.81 -1.09 32.21
C GLY A 129 6.31 -0.80 32.22
N ASN A 130 7.16 -1.73 31.78
CA ASN A 130 8.62 -1.55 31.75
C ASN A 130 9.06 -0.77 30.49
N THR A 131 9.52 0.46 30.67
CA THR A 131 9.97 1.33 29.59
C THR A 131 11.14 0.78 28.77
N THR A 132 11.98 -0.07 29.36
CA THR A 132 13.07 -0.76 28.64
C THR A 132 12.52 -1.74 27.61
N ILE A 133 11.46 -2.46 27.97
CA ILE A 133 10.78 -3.40 27.08
C ILE A 133 10.09 -2.64 25.95
N LEU A 134 9.40 -1.53 26.26
CA LEU A 134 8.76 -0.70 25.24
C LEU A 134 9.79 -0.13 24.24
N ALA A 135 10.97 0.29 24.73
CA ALA A 135 12.08 0.74 23.88
C ALA A 135 12.66 -0.40 23.04
N ALA A 136 12.80 -1.61 23.59
CA ALA A 136 13.22 -2.79 22.84
C ALA A 136 12.23 -3.13 21.72
N VAL A 137 10.92 -3.12 22.01
CA VAL A 137 9.87 -3.36 20.98
C VAL A 137 9.96 -2.32 19.86
N ALA A 138 10.17 -1.04 20.20
CA ALA A 138 10.37 0.01 19.21
C ALA A 138 11.59 -0.26 18.32
N THR A 139 12.73 -0.58 18.95
CA THR A 139 14.04 -0.77 18.30
C THR A 139 14.07 -2.02 17.42
N ASP A 140 13.66 -3.16 17.96
CA ASP A 140 13.77 -4.47 17.30
C ASP A 140 12.75 -4.63 16.16
N SER A 141 11.66 -3.84 16.19
CA SER A 141 10.70 -3.80 15.08
C SER A 141 11.28 -3.21 13.79
N VAL A 142 12.37 -2.43 13.85
CA VAL A 142 12.95 -1.72 12.71
C VAL A 142 13.78 -2.64 11.79
N PRO A 143 14.73 -3.44 12.30
CA PRO A 143 15.41 -4.45 11.47
C PRO A 143 14.43 -5.44 10.84
N LEU A 144 13.46 -5.94 11.60
CA LEU A 144 12.47 -6.88 11.08
C LEU A 144 11.65 -6.28 9.92
N LEU A 145 11.21 -5.02 10.05
CA LEU A 145 10.56 -4.29 8.94
C LEU A 145 11.49 -4.13 7.73
N THR A 146 12.76 -3.79 7.97
CA THR A 146 13.75 -3.54 6.91
C THR A 146 14.02 -4.81 6.10
N GLU A 147 14.27 -5.93 6.78
CA GLU A 147 14.54 -7.20 6.12
C GLU A 147 13.28 -7.80 5.48
N ALA A 148 12.09 -7.60 6.06
CA ALA A 148 10.82 -7.95 5.40
C ALA A 148 10.57 -7.12 4.13
N ASN A 149 11.02 -5.86 4.07
CA ASN A 149 10.98 -5.07 2.84
C ASN A 149 11.94 -5.63 1.77
N LYS A 150 13.15 -6.02 2.18
CA LYS A 150 14.14 -6.64 1.28
C LYS A 150 13.65 -7.97 0.73
N ALA A 151 13.02 -8.82 1.55
CA ALA A 151 12.42 -10.07 1.09
C ALA A 151 11.46 -9.87 -0.09
N VAL A 152 10.61 -8.82 -0.03
CA VAL A 152 9.73 -8.51 -1.17
C VAL A 152 10.50 -8.02 -2.39
N THR A 153 11.57 -7.25 -2.18
CA THR A 153 12.44 -6.81 -3.28
C THR A 153 13.06 -8.03 -3.98
N GLU A 154 13.54 -9.02 -3.23
CA GLU A 154 14.08 -10.26 -3.80
C GLU A 154 13.01 -11.07 -4.55
N TYR A 155 11.78 -11.16 -4.04
CA TYR A 155 10.69 -11.79 -4.78
C TYR A 155 10.36 -11.05 -6.09
N VAL A 156 10.34 -9.72 -6.09
CA VAL A 156 10.12 -8.91 -7.31
C VAL A 156 11.26 -9.11 -8.30
N ASN A 157 12.52 -9.14 -7.83
CA ASN A 157 13.68 -9.41 -8.67
C ASN A 157 13.60 -10.80 -9.31
N ALA A 158 13.26 -11.82 -8.52
CA ALA A 158 13.12 -13.19 -9.00
C ALA A 158 11.99 -13.33 -10.03
N ALA A 159 10.83 -12.72 -9.78
CA ALA A 159 9.71 -12.69 -10.72
C ALA A 159 10.10 -12.01 -12.04
N THR A 160 10.80 -10.86 -11.96
CA THR A 160 11.30 -10.15 -13.15
C THR A 160 12.27 -11.02 -13.95
N ALA A 161 13.21 -11.68 -13.28
CA ALA A 161 14.17 -12.58 -13.92
C ALA A 161 13.51 -13.81 -14.56
N ALA A 162 12.39 -14.29 -14.00
CA ALA A 162 11.57 -15.36 -14.57
C ALA A 162 10.68 -14.90 -15.75
N GLY A 163 10.71 -13.61 -16.11
CA GLY A 163 9.88 -13.04 -17.16
C GLY A 163 8.41 -12.87 -16.77
N ALA A 164 8.10 -12.95 -15.48
CA ALA A 164 6.73 -12.77 -14.97
C ALA A 164 6.36 -11.28 -14.90
N SER A 165 5.07 -11.01 -15.03
CA SER A 165 4.51 -9.69 -14.77
C SER A 165 4.52 -9.41 -13.26
N VAL A 166 5.52 -8.66 -12.80
CA VAL A 166 5.56 -8.22 -11.40
C VAL A 166 4.41 -7.28 -11.06
N PRO A 167 3.89 -7.31 -9.82
CA PRO A 167 2.97 -6.30 -9.35
C PRO A 167 3.55 -4.91 -9.64
N GLY A 168 2.81 -4.13 -10.42
CA GLY A 168 3.25 -2.81 -10.82
C GLY A 168 3.51 -1.91 -9.61
N THR A 169 4.29 -0.84 -9.81
CA THR A 169 4.61 0.14 -8.77
C THR A 169 3.38 0.59 -7.96
N VAL A 170 2.22 0.69 -8.61
CA VAL A 170 0.92 0.98 -8.00
C VAL A 170 0.56 0.01 -6.88
N VAL A 171 0.61 -1.32 -7.12
CA VAL A 171 0.25 -2.34 -6.12
C VAL A 171 1.22 -2.30 -4.93
N ASN A 172 2.50 -2.09 -5.19
CA ASN A 172 3.52 -1.97 -4.13
C ASN A 172 3.29 -0.72 -3.26
N VAL A 173 2.98 0.43 -3.88
CA VAL A 173 2.68 1.67 -3.15
C VAL A 173 1.39 1.55 -2.34
N ALA A 174 0.34 0.95 -2.92
CA ALA A 174 -0.91 0.64 -2.22
C ALA A 174 -0.67 -0.33 -1.05
N GLY A 175 0.08 -1.41 -1.28
CA GLY A 175 0.44 -2.39 -0.27
C GLY A 175 1.16 -1.75 0.93
N ARG A 176 2.05 -0.79 0.66
CA ARG A 176 2.78 -0.03 1.68
C ARG A 176 1.85 0.83 2.55
N GLN A 177 0.73 1.34 2.03
CA GLN A 177 -0.22 2.14 2.82
C GLN A 177 -0.74 1.37 4.05
N ARG A 178 -0.94 0.05 3.91
CA ARG A 178 -1.34 -0.82 5.03
C ARG A 178 -0.31 -0.80 6.16
N MET A 179 0.97 -0.96 5.82
CA MET A 179 2.04 -0.92 6.81
C MET A 179 2.15 0.46 7.45
N LEU A 180 2.10 1.52 6.64
CA LEU A 180 2.21 2.90 7.11
C LEU A 180 1.08 3.26 8.08
N SER A 181 -0.16 2.79 7.85
CA SER A 181 -1.26 3.02 8.80
C SER A 181 -0.97 2.40 10.17
N GLN A 182 -0.44 1.17 10.21
CA GLN A 182 -0.05 0.52 11.46
C GLN A 182 1.12 1.23 12.13
N ARG A 183 2.11 1.63 11.33
CA ARG A 183 3.33 2.31 11.79
C ARG A 183 3.03 3.67 12.42
N MET A 184 2.16 4.49 11.82
CA MET A 184 1.76 5.77 12.41
C MET A 184 1.08 5.60 13.78
N SER A 185 0.20 4.60 13.92
CA SER A 185 -0.43 4.30 15.21
C SER A 185 0.58 3.80 16.25
N LYS A 186 1.55 2.98 15.85
CA LYS A 186 2.67 2.54 16.71
C LYS A 186 3.47 3.74 17.22
N GLU A 187 3.87 4.63 16.31
CA GLU A 187 4.67 5.82 16.63
C GLU A 187 3.90 6.79 17.54
N ALA A 188 2.61 6.98 17.33
CA ALA A 188 1.77 7.78 18.25
C ALA A 188 1.71 7.19 19.67
N LEU A 189 1.64 5.86 19.81
CA LEU A 189 1.67 5.18 21.12
C LEU A 189 3.05 5.29 21.78
N LEU A 190 4.14 5.18 21.02
CA LEU A 190 5.50 5.38 21.54
C LEU A 190 5.68 6.79 22.10
N VAL A 191 5.16 7.82 21.42
CA VAL A 191 5.14 9.20 21.94
C VAL A 191 4.34 9.27 23.25
N ALA A 192 3.18 8.61 23.31
CA ALA A 192 2.33 8.63 24.51
C ALA A 192 2.96 7.92 25.71
N LEU A 193 3.70 6.84 25.46
CA LEU A 193 4.43 6.06 26.46
C LEU A 193 5.82 6.67 26.78
N ASN A 194 6.12 7.85 26.23
CA ASN A 194 7.38 8.58 26.42
C ASN A 194 8.64 7.78 26.03
N VAL A 195 8.52 6.90 25.04
CA VAL A 195 9.64 6.15 24.47
C VAL A 195 10.28 6.98 23.35
N ASP A 196 11.43 7.58 23.64
CA ASP A 196 12.15 8.48 22.71
C ASP A 196 11.21 9.45 21.97
N ALA A 197 10.39 10.17 22.74
CA ALA A 197 9.26 10.92 22.21
C ALA A 197 9.66 11.98 21.18
N THR A 198 10.82 12.62 21.35
CA THR A 198 11.32 13.64 20.41
C THR A 198 11.64 13.04 19.04
N THR A 199 12.44 11.97 19.00
CA THR A 199 12.78 11.27 17.76
C THR A 199 11.56 10.61 17.12
N THR A 200 10.69 10.04 17.96
CA THR A 200 9.47 9.38 17.50
C THR A 200 8.50 10.36 16.86
N ARG A 201 8.38 11.61 17.34
CA ARG A 201 7.57 12.65 16.67
C ARG A 201 8.08 12.98 15.27
N ALA A 202 9.39 13.12 15.09
CA ALA A 202 10.00 13.35 13.78
C ALA A 202 9.79 12.15 12.83
N THR A 203 9.89 10.94 13.37
CA THR A 203 9.61 9.71 12.61
C THR A 203 8.14 9.62 12.22
N LEU A 204 7.21 9.94 13.13
CA LEU A 204 5.77 10.00 12.85
C LEU A 204 5.45 11.00 11.74
N GLN A 205 6.05 12.19 11.78
CA GLN A 205 5.90 13.18 10.71
C GLN A 205 6.34 12.61 9.36
N SER A 206 7.51 11.96 9.32
CA SER A 206 8.02 11.34 8.09
C SER A 206 7.10 10.23 7.57
N THR A 207 6.51 9.43 8.47
CA THR A 207 5.54 8.38 8.12
C THR A 207 4.24 8.98 7.57
N LEU A 208 3.74 10.07 8.19
CA LEU A 208 2.56 10.82 7.71
C LEU A 208 2.79 11.39 6.32
N ASP A 209 3.94 12.00 6.08
CA ASP A 209 4.29 12.59 4.78
C ASP A 209 4.41 11.52 3.69
N LEU A 210 5.02 10.37 4.01
CA LEU A 210 5.12 9.25 3.09
C LEU A 210 3.75 8.62 2.79
N PHE A 211 2.87 8.48 3.79
CA PHE A 211 1.49 8.02 3.59
C PHE A 211 0.76 9.00 2.67
N SER A 212 0.74 10.28 3.02
CA SER A 212 0.04 11.33 2.26
C SER A 212 0.52 11.41 0.81
N THR A 213 1.83 11.47 0.59
CA THR A 213 2.43 11.53 -0.77
C THR A 213 2.09 10.28 -1.59
N SER A 214 2.13 9.10 -0.97
CA SER A 214 1.79 7.85 -1.64
C SER A 214 0.29 7.78 -1.97
N HIS A 215 -0.58 8.17 -1.04
CA HIS A 215 -2.04 8.17 -1.20
C HIS A 215 -2.47 9.14 -2.31
N THR A 216 -1.93 10.36 -2.30
CA THR A 216 -2.14 11.33 -3.39
C THR A 216 -1.58 10.82 -4.71
N GLY A 217 -0.38 10.23 -4.71
CA GLY A 217 0.20 9.65 -5.93
C GLY A 217 -0.63 8.51 -6.53
N LEU A 218 -1.27 7.69 -5.70
CA LEU A 218 -2.19 6.63 -6.14
C LEU A 218 -3.45 7.21 -6.80
N LEU A 219 -4.04 8.26 -6.20
CA LEU A 219 -5.25 8.89 -6.72
C LEU A 219 -4.98 9.75 -7.95
N GLU A 220 -4.02 10.66 -7.85
CA GLU A 220 -3.84 11.75 -8.81
C GLU A 220 -2.75 11.49 -9.87
N GLY A 221 -1.86 10.55 -9.58
CA GLY A 221 -0.64 10.29 -10.35
C GLY A 221 0.59 10.97 -9.74
N SER A 222 1.76 10.43 -10.04
CA SER A 222 3.05 10.96 -9.61
C SER A 222 4.16 10.45 -10.52
N THR A 223 4.82 11.34 -11.26
CA THR A 223 5.94 10.97 -12.13
C THR A 223 7.14 10.47 -11.31
N SER A 224 7.42 11.09 -10.16
CA SER A 224 8.51 10.69 -9.26
C SER A 224 8.32 9.29 -8.67
N LEU A 225 7.07 8.89 -8.44
CA LEU A 225 6.74 7.54 -7.95
C LEU A 225 6.38 6.56 -9.08
N GLY A 226 6.38 6.98 -10.35
CA GLY A 226 5.96 6.14 -11.47
C GLY A 226 4.49 5.69 -11.39
N LEU A 227 3.60 6.56 -10.89
CA LEU A 227 2.18 6.29 -10.71
C LEU A 227 1.34 7.04 -11.76
N PRO A 228 0.48 6.36 -12.54
CA PRO A 228 -0.33 7.00 -13.59
C PRO A 228 -1.56 7.77 -13.06
N GLY A 229 -1.91 7.58 -11.78
CA GLY A 229 -3.17 8.06 -11.21
C GLY A 229 -4.33 7.09 -11.47
N THR A 230 -5.33 7.11 -10.60
CA THR A 230 -6.43 6.14 -10.67
C THR A 230 -7.59 6.71 -11.48
N THR A 231 -8.03 5.93 -12.47
CA THR A 231 -9.18 6.28 -13.33
C THR A 231 -10.33 5.27 -13.20
N ASN A 232 -10.09 4.08 -12.67
CA ASN A 232 -11.11 3.06 -12.49
C ASN A 232 -12.09 3.47 -11.37
N ALA A 233 -13.39 3.53 -11.69
CA ALA A 233 -14.42 4.00 -10.77
C ALA A 233 -14.52 3.15 -9.48
N CYS A 234 -14.35 1.83 -9.57
CA CYS A 234 -14.39 0.95 -8.39
C CYS A 234 -13.21 1.20 -7.44
N ILE A 235 -12.01 1.39 -7.99
CA ILE A 235 -10.84 1.75 -7.18
C ILE A 235 -11.06 3.13 -6.54
N LEU A 236 -11.57 4.11 -7.29
CA LEU A 236 -11.88 5.45 -6.77
C LEU A 236 -12.89 5.40 -5.61
N GLN A 237 -13.95 4.59 -5.75
CA GLN A 237 -14.93 4.38 -4.68
C GLN A 237 -14.31 3.78 -3.43
N GLN A 238 -13.44 2.77 -3.57
CA GLN A 238 -12.75 2.18 -2.43
C GLN A 238 -11.76 3.16 -1.79
N MET A 239 -10.99 3.88 -2.61
CA MET A 239 -10.02 4.85 -2.12
C MET A 239 -10.67 6.07 -1.48
N LYS A 240 -11.92 6.41 -1.84
CA LYS A 240 -12.72 7.39 -1.10
C LYS A 240 -12.92 6.96 0.35
N THR A 241 -13.32 5.70 0.58
CA THR A 241 -13.49 5.17 1.95
C THR A 241 -12.20 5.24 2.74
N VAL A 242 -11.07 4.86 2.12
CA VAL A 242 -9.73 5.01 2.73
C VAL A 242 -9.42 6.47 3.04
N THR A 243 -9.72 7.39 2.12
CA THR A 243 -9.50 8.84 2.29
C THR A 243 -10.34 9.40 3.45
N ASP A 244 -11.60 9.02 3.56
CA ASP A 244 -12.49 9.49 4.62
C ASP A 244 -12.06 8.96 6.00
N LEU A 245 -11.62 7.71 6.09
CA LEU A 245 -11.08 7.12 7.32
C LEU A 245 -9.76 7.79 7.73
N TYR A 246 -8.86 7.98 6.77
CA TYR A 246 -7.62 8.70 7.03
C TYR A 246 -7.87 10.17 7.37
N GLY A 247 -8.87 10.82 6.78
CA GLY A 247 -9.27 12.19 7.12
C GLY A 247 -9.72 12.37 8.57
N GLN A 248 -10.16 11.30 9.23
CA GLN A 248 -10.48 11.29 10.67
C GLN A 248 -9.25 11.01 11.54
N MET A 249 -8.37 10.10 11.12
CA MET A 249 -7.21 9.67 11.91
C MET A 249 -5.99 10.61 11.75
N GLY A 250 -5.74 11.08 10.52
CA GLY A 250 -4.59 11.89 10.13
C GLY A 250 -4.41 13.19 10.91
N PRO A 251 -5.46 14.00 11.13
CA PRO A 251 -5.35 15.22 11.94
C PRO A 251 -4.91 14.95 13.39
N ILE A 252 -5.37 13.84 13.99
CA ILE A 252 -4.98 13.45 15.36
C ILE A 252 -3.48 13.13 15.39
N LEU A 253 -3.02 12.33 14.43
CA LEU A 253 -1.61 11.95 14.30
C LEU A 253 -0.73 13.18 14.01
N SER A 254 -1.17 14.09 13.13
CA SER A 254 -0.46 15.34 12.82
C SER A 254 -0.34 16.26 14.03
N ASN A 255 -1.39 16.37 14.85
CA ASN A 255 -1.29 17.14 16.10
C ASN A 255 -0.24 16.53 17.04
N ILE A 256 -0.16 15.20 17.12
CA ILE A 256 0.87 14.49 17.89
C ILE A 256 2.25 14.72 17.26
N SER A 257 2.46 14.59 15.96
CA SER A 257 3.77 14.87 15.38
C SER A 257 4.24 16.31 15.65
N ASN A 258 3.30 17.26 15.66
CA ASN A 258 3.54 18.69 15.91
C ASN A 258 3.63 19.09 17.41
N GLY A 259 3.81 18.13 18.31
CA GLY A 259 4.13 18.41 19.71
C GLY A 259 2.95 18.33 20.69
N THR A 260 1.73 18.09 20.23
CA THR A 260 0.59 17.86 21.14
C THR A 260 0.84 16.63 22.00
N THR A 261 0.65 16.74 23.32
CA THR A 261 0.73 15.59 24.23
C THR A 261 -0.44 14.63 23.95
N PRO A 262 -0.18 13.35 23.59
CA PRO A 262 -1.26 12.40 23.34
C PRO A 262 -2.16 12.21 24.57
N THR A 263 -3.47 12.30 24.37
CA THR A 263 -4.47 12.01 25.42
C THR A 263 -5.05 10.61 25.22
N LYS A 264 -5.64 10.04 26.28
CA LYS A 264 -6.35 8.75 26.20
C LYS A 264 -7.46 8.77 25.14
N ALA A 265 -8.20 9.88 25.02
CA ALA A 265 -9.25 10.01 24.01
C ALA A 265 -8.69 9.94 22.58
N MET A 266 -7.59 10.65 22.30
CA MET A 266 -6.93 10.64 20.98
C MET A 266 -6.45 9.23 20.62
N LEU A 267 -5.80 8.54 21.55
CA LEU A 267 -5.25 7.20 21.31
C LEU A 267 -6.36 6.14 21.17
N ASN A 268 -7.44 6.25 21.95
CA ASN A 268 -8.60 5.38 21.79
C ASN A 268 -9.26 5.56 20.41
N GLN A 269 -9.31 6.79 19.89
CA GLN A 269 -9.84 7.07 18.56
C GLN A 269 -8.91 6.55 17.45
N ILE A 270 -7.59 6.67 17.61
CA ILE A 270 -6.63 6.04 16.68
C ILE A 270 -6.79 4.52 16.71
N ALA A 271 -6.91 3.93 17.90
CA ALA A 271 -7.05 2.48 18.08
C ALA A 271 -8.35 1.92 17.48
N SER A 272 -9.44 2.70 17.50
CA SER A 272 -10.71 2.28 16.88
C SER A 272 -10.75 2.48 15.36
N LEU A 273 -10.13 3.54 14.83
CA LEU A 273 -10.11 3.82 13.39
C LEU A 273 -9.13 2.93 12.61
N ASN A 274 -7.99 2.59 13.22
CA ASN A 274 -6.89 1.93 12.53
C ASN A 274 -7.24 0.53 11.97
N PRO A 275 -7.95 -0.37 12.69
CA PRO A 275 -8.36 -1.67 12.14
C PRO A 275 -9.27 -1.55 10.92
N THR A 276 -10.21 -0.60 10.93
CA THR A 276 -11.10 -0.32 9.80
C THR A 276 -10.30 0.22 8.62
N LEU A 277 -9.42 1.19 8.84
CA LEU A 277 -8.54 1.71 7.78
C LEU A 277 -7.65 0.61 7.16
N LEU A 278 -7.11 -0.29 7.98
CA LEU A 278 -6.35 -1.44 7.48
C LEU A 278 -7.21 -2.36 6.61
N THR A 279 -8.44 -2.65 7.04
CA THR A 279 -9.39 -3.50 6.31
C THR A 279 -9.73 -2.89 4.96
N GLU A 280 -10.10 -1.60 4.92
CA GLU A 280 -10.44 -0.92 3.67
C GLU A 280 -9.22 -0.77 2.73
N MET A 281 -8.02 -0.59 3.29
CA MET A 281 -6.80 -0.57 2.50
C MET A 281 -6.43 -1.96 1.96
N ASN A 282 -6.75 -3.05 2.67
CA ASN A 282 -6.60 -4.41 2.15
C ASN A 282 -7.49 -4.64 0.92
N VAL A 283 -8.75 -4.16 0.98
CA VAL A 283 -9.67 -4.22 -0.18
C VAL A 283 -9.10 -3.41 -1.35
N ALA A 284 -8.62 -2.19 -1.10
CA ALA A 284 -8.01 -1.35 -2.13
C ALA A 284 -6.82 -2.03 -2.82
N VAL A 285 -5.93 -2.68 -2.06
CA VAL A 285 -4.79 -3.43 -2.63
C VAL A 285 -5.28 -4.57 -3.53
N GLY A 286 -6.32 -5.31 -3.13
CA GLY A 286 -6.93 -6.34 -3.97
C GLY A 286 -7.48 -5.78 -5.29
N LEU A 287 -8.13 -4.62 -5.24
CA LEU A 287 -8.62 -3.95 -6.45
C LEU A 287 -7.48 -3.47 -7.36
N TYR A 288 -6.41 -2.88 -6.80
CA TYR A 288 -5.23 -2.49 -7.60
C TYR A 288 -4.48 -3.68 -8.21
N ALA A 289 -4.51 -4.84 -7.55
CA ALA A 289 -3.90 -6.06 -8.07
C ALA A 289 -4.76 -6.76 -9.13
N SER A 290 -6.05 -6.39 -9.25
CA SER A 290 -6.97 -7.00 -10.22
C SER A 290 -6.80 -6.39 -11.61
N SER A 291 -6.75 -7.26 -12.64
CA SER A 291 -6.82 -6.83 -14.04
C SER A 291 -8.21 -6.31 -14.44
N SER A 292 -9.24 -6.60 -13.65
CA SER A 292 -10.62 -6.18 -13.89
C SER A 292 -11.31 -5.90 -12.55
N PRO A 293 -11.02 -4.74 -11.93
CA PRO A 293 -11.57 -4.39 -10.62
C PRO A 293 -13.09 -4.25 -10.71
N THR A 294 -13.81 -4.97 -9.85
CA THR A 294 -15.28 -4.92 -9.76
C THR A 294 -15.72 -4.46 -8.38
N CYS A 295 -16.85 -3.76 -8.31
CA CYS A 295 -17.45 -3.28 -7.09
C CYS A 295 -18.98 -3.32 -7.21
N THR A 296 -19.66 -3.31 -6.08
CA THR A 296 -21.11 -3.12 -6.05
C THR A 296 -21.47 -1.75 -6.61
N ALA A 297 -22.55 -1.66 -7.38
CA ALA A 297 -23.03 -0.39 -7.92
C ALA A 297 -23.21 0.63 -6.78
N ALA A 298 -22.64 1.82 -6.95
CA ALA A 298 -22.71 2.88 -5.95
C ALA A 298 -24.17 3.32 -5.73
N SER A 299 -24.67 3.15 -4.51
CA SER A 299 -25.96 3.70 -4.10
C SER A 299 -25.81 5.17 -3.73
N VAL A 300 -26.05 6.06 -4.68
CA VAL A 300 -25.98 7.52 -4.47
C VAL A 300 -27.35 8.06 -4.07
N THR A 301 -27.41 8.76 -2.94
CA THR A 301 -28.64 9.36 -2.40
C THR A 301 -29.08 10.60 -3.20
N SER A 302 -30.35 10.99 -3.07
CA SER A 302 -30.87 12.22 -3.70
C SER A 302 -30.14 13.49 -3.23
N THR A 303 -29.75 13.54 -1.95
CA THR A 303 -28.96 14.62 -1.37
C THR A 303 -27.56 14.71 -1.99
N GLU A 304 -26.90 13.57 -2.15
CA GLU A 304 -25.59 13.49 -2.80
C GLU A 304 -25.67 13.91 -4.27
N TRP A 305 -26.68 13.44 -5.01
CA TRP A 305 -26.91 13.86 -6.39
C TRP A 305 -27.10 15.38 -6.52
N SER A 306 -27.97 15.96 -5.68
CA SER A 306 -28.18 17.41 -5.66
C SER A 306 -26.87 18.16 -5.40
N THR A 307 -26.07 17.67 -4.45
CA THR A 307 -24.79 18.28 -4.10
C THR A 307 -23.79 18.22 -5.26
N VAL A 308 -23.61 17.03 -5.86
CA VAL A 308 -22.70 16.83 -7.01
C VAL A 308 -23.08 17.69 -8.19
N ILE A 309 -24.37 17.74 -8.54
CA ILE A 309 -24.86 18.55 -9.67
C ILE A 309 -24.59 20.04 -9.42
N ASN A 310 -24.83 20.52 -8.21
CA ASN A 310 -24.54 21.90 -7.83
C ASN A 310 -23.04 22.22 -7.91
N VAL A 311 -22.19 21.34 -7.38
CA VAL A 311 -20.73 21.53 -7.39
C VAL A 311 -20.16 21.46 -8.81
N ALA A 312 -20.63 20.51 -9.62
CA ALA A 312 -20.27 20.40 -11.03
C ALA A 312 -20.74 21.62 -11.84
N GLY A 313 -21.94 22.13 -11.58
CA GLY A 313 -22.45 23.36 -12.18
C GLY A 313 -21.62 24.59 -11.84
N ARG A 314 -21.16 24.71 -10.59
CA ARG A 314 -20.28 25.80 -10.14
C ARG A 314 -18.95 25.83 -10.89
N GLN A 315 -18.42 24.67 -11.31
CA GLN A 315 -17.17 24.62 -12.08
C GLN A 315 -17.26 25.44 -13.38
N ARG A 316 -18.44 25.48 -14.03
CA ARG A 316 -18.67 26.33 -15.21
C ARG A 316 -18.53 27.81 -14.86
N MET A 317 -19.19 28.26 -13.80
CA MET A 317 -19.10 29.64 -13.33
C MET A 317 -17.65 30.02 -12.96
N LEU A 318 -16.93 29.14 -12.25
CA LEU A 318 -15.55 29.39 -11.84
C LEU A 318 -14.61 29.54 -13.05
N SER A 319 -14.76 28.72 -14.09
CA SER A 319 -13.97 28.87 -15.33
C SER A 319 -14.20 30.23 -16.03
N GLN A 320 -15.44 30.71 -16.05
CA GLN A 320 -15.79 32.02 -16.62
C GLN A 320 -15.27 33.17 -15.73
N LYS A 321 -15.39 33.04 -14.41
CA LYS A 321 -14.84 33.99 -13.45
C LYS A 321 -13.34 34.13 -13.62
N MET A 322 -12.60 33.01 -13.72
CA MET A 322 -11.16 33.01 -13.98
C MET A 322 -10.81 33.71 -15.30
N SER A 323 -11.52 33.40 -16.39
CA SER A 323 -11.32 34.06 -17.69
C SER A 323 -11.49 35.57 -17.59
N LYS A 324 -12.53 36.03 -16.88
CA LYS A 324 -12.78 37.45 -16.63
C LYS A 324 -11.64 38.09 -15.84
N GLU A 325 -11.18 37.48 -14.73
CA GLU A 325 -10.06 38.03 -13.95
C GLU A 325 -8.77 38.12 -14.79
N PHE A 326 -8.49 37.12 -15.64
CA PHE A 326 -7.36 37.16 -16.56
C PHE A 326 -7.46 38.33 -17.57
N LEU A 327 -8.63 38.54 -18.17
CA LEU A 327 -8.85 39.64 -19.09
C LEU A 327 -8.71 41.01 -18.42
N LEU A 328 -9.13 41.15 -17.15
CA LEU A 328 -8.92 42.39 -16.39
C LEU A 328 -7.43 42.66 -16.15
N VAL A 329 -6.65 41.63 -15.84
CA VAL A 329 -5.18 41.73 -15.75
C VAL A 329 -4.59 42.16 -17.08
N ALA A 330 -5.01 41.55 -18.19
CA ALA A 330 -4.53 41.89 -19.53
C ALA A 330 -4.89 43.33 -19.95
N TRP A 331 -6.04 43.84 -19.51
CA TRP A 331 -6.47 45.23 -19.72
C TRP A 331 -5.74 46.23 -18.81
N ASN A 332 -4.87 45.77 -17.90
CA ASN A 332 -4.25 46.61 -16.86
C ASN A 332 -5.28 47.27 -15.91
N TYR A 333 -6.40 46.58 -15.64
CA TYR A 333 -7.43 47.01 -14.70
C TYR A 333 -7.27 46.29 -13.36
N GLU A 334 -7.10 47.05 -12.26
CA GLU A 334 -6.98 46.53 -10.89
C GLU A 334 -6.08 45.29 -10.76
N VAL A 335 -4.91 45.32 -11.42
CA VAL A 335 -4.08 44.13 -11.67
C VAL A 335 -3.81 43.30 -10.40
N ALA A 336 -3.50 43.95 -9.27
CA ALA A 336 -3.22 43.26 -8.01
C ALA A 336 -4.45 42.50 -7.47
N THR A 337 -5.61 43.14 -7.47
CA THR A 337 -6.88 42.54 -7.04
C THR A 337 -7.28 41.40 -7.98
N SER A 338 -7.23 41.63 -9.29
CA SER A 338 -7.60 40.63 -10.30
C SER A 338 -6.72 39.38 -10.23
N LYS A 339 -5.40 39.52 -10.02
CA LYS A 339 -4.50 38.38 -9.78
C LYS A 339 -4.87 37.58 -8.52
N THR A 340 -5.21 38.27 -7.44
CA THR A 340 -5.62 37.64 -6.17
C THR A 340 -6.92 36.87 -6.34
N ASN A 341 -7.93 37.49 -6.98
CA ASN A 341 -9.21 36.86 -7.29
C ASN A 341 -9.07 35.65 -8.22
N MET A 342 -8.17 35.75 -9.20
CA MET A 342 -7.87 34.65 -10.13
C MET A 342 -7.29 33.45 -9.37
N ALA A 343 -6.26 33.67 -8.54
CA ALA A 343 -5.65 32.61 -7.73
C ALA A 343 -6.66 31.96 -6.77
N ALA A 344 -7.50 32.76 -6.11
CA ALA A 344 -8.57 32.25 -5.26
C ALA A 344 -9.60 31.40 -6.05
N THR A 345 -9.95 31.83 -7.26
CA THR A 345 -10.87 31.09 -8.14
C THR A 345 -10.27 29.76 -8.60
N ILE A 346 -8.97 29.73 -8.94
CA ILE A 346 -8.24 28.50 -9.27
C ILE A 346 -8.27 27.53 -8.08
N ALA A 347 -7.95 28.01 -6.87
CA ALA A 347 -7.96 27.18 -5.67
C ALA A 347 -9.35 26.64 -5.32
N GLU A 348 -10.41 27.45 -5.50
CA GLU A 348 -11.81 27.02 -5.32
C GLU A 348 -12.19 25.93 -6.33
N PHE A 349 -11.82 26.10 -7.61
CA PHE A 349 -12.04 25.08 -8.64
C PHE A 349 -11.28 23.80 -8.31
N ASP A 350 -9.96 23.87 -8.06
CA ASP A 350 -9.12 22.70 -7.77
C ASP A 350 -9.66 21.90 -6.58
N THR A 351 -10.06 22.58 -5.49
CA THR A 351 -10.62 21.94 -4.28
C THR A 351 -11.95 21.26 -4.57
N ALA A 352 -12.87 21.95 -5.24
CA ALA A 352 -14.19 21.42 -5.54
C ALA A 352 -14.13 20.28 -6.56
N PHE A 353 -13.27 20.42 -7.57
CA PHE A 353 -13.07 19.44 -8.62
C PHE A 353 -12.37 18.17 -8.11
N GLY A 354 -11.39 18.30 -7.21
CA GLY A 354 -10.80 17.15 -6.51
C GLY A 354 -11.85 16.31 -5.77
N LYS A 355 -12.84 16.95 -5.12
CA LYS A 355 -13.95 16.23 -4.49
C LYS A 355 -14.85 15.53 -5.50
N LEU A 356 -15.07 16.10 -6.69
CA LEU A 356 -15.82 15.42 -7.75
C LEU A 356 -15.06 14.20 -8.30
N MET A 357 -13.74 14.29 -8.41
CA MET A 357 -12.87 13.20 -8.88
C MET A 357 -12.78 12.03 -7.89
N TYR A 358 -12.64 12.32 -6.59
CA TYR A 358 -12.26 11.32 -5.59
C TYR A 358 -13.30 11.11 -4.48
N GLY A 359 -14.34 11.93 -4.43
CA GLY A 359 -15.38 11.90 -3.40
C GLY A 359 -14.97 12.53 -2.06
N SER A 360 -15.95 12.79 -1.21
CA SER A 360 -15.80 13.29 0.16
C SER A 360 -17.09 13.07 0.95
N THR A 361 -17.09 12.19 1.96
CA THR A 361 -18.28 11.98 2.81
C THR A 361 -18.67 13.24 3.56
N SER A 362 -17.69 13.99 4.08
CA SER A 362 -17.94 15.23 4.84
C SER A 362 -18.57 16.34 4.01
N SER A 363 -18.45 16.28 2.68
CA SER A 363 -19.08 17.23 1.76
C SER A 363 -20.34 16.66 1.08
N SER A 364 -20.79 15.46 1.44
CA SER A 364 -21.89 14.75 0.76
C SER A 364 -21.65 14.59 -0.75
N ILE A 365 -20.40 14.30 -1.13
CA ILE A 365 -20.00 14.08 -2.53
C ILE A 365 -19.52 12.62 -2.67
N PRO A 366 -20.23 11.77 -3.42
CA PRO A 366 -19.77 10.42 -3.72
C PRO A 366 -18.55 10.46 -4.65
N ALA A 367 -17.78 9.38 -4.65
CA ALA A 367 -16.82 9.12 -5.73
C ALA A 367 -17.60 8.83 -7.02
N PRO A 368 -16.97 8.92 -8.20
CA PRO A 368 -17.63 8.64 -9.47
C PRO A 368 -18.41 7.31 -9.46
N PRO A 369 -19.76 7.34 -9.62
CA PRO A 369 -20.59 6.15 -9.42
C PRO A 369 -20.48 5.15 -10.58
N THR A 370 -20.05 5.60 -11.75
CA THR A 370 -19.86 4.78 -12.95
C THR A 370 -18.55 5.11 -13.63
N GLN A 371 -18.03 4.16 -14.43
CA GLN A 371 -16.81 4.39 -15.21
C GLN A 371 -16.97 5.57 -16.18
N GLY A 372 -18.13 5.72 -16.83
CA GLY A 372 -18.37 6.84 -17.75
C GLY A 372 -18.29 8.21 -17.07
N VAL A 373 -18.71 8.33 -15.79
CA VAL A 373 -18.53 9.58 -15.03
C VAL A 373 -17.06 9.81 -14.70
N ALA A 374 -16.34 8.76 -14.28
CA ALA A 374 -14.90 8.85 -13.99
C ALA A 374 -14.11 9.29 -15.22
N ASP A 375 -14.36 8.66 -16.38
CA ASP A 375 -13.72 8.98 -17.65
C ASP A 375 -13.95 10.44 -18.06
N GLN A 376 -15.20 10.92 -17.95
CA GLN A 376 -15.52 12.30 -18.30
C GLN A 376 -14.84 13.31 -17.36
N LEU A 377 -14.70 12.99 -16.08
CA LEU A 377 -13.96 13.83 -15.13
C LEU A 377 -12.46 13.85 -15.46
N VAL A 378 -11.86 12.75 -15.90
CA VAL A 378 -10.47 12.74 -16.39
C VAL A 378 -10.28 13.69 -17.59
N VAL A 379 -11.24 13.72 -18.52
CA VAL A 379 -11.22 14.69 -19.64
C VAL A 379 -11.24 16.13 -19.12
N VAL A 380 -12.13 16.43 -18.16
CA VAL A 380 -12.22 17.76 -17.55
C VAL A 380 -10.92 18.13 -16.82
N LYS A 381 -10.28 17.17 -16.12
CA LYS A 381 -8.99 17.35 -15.46
C LYS A 381 -7.92 17.81 -16.46
N GLY A 382 -7.81 17.14 -17.60
CA GLY A 382 -6.84 17.50 -18.65
C GLY A 382 -7.06 18.90 -19.23
N LEU A 383 -8.32 19.25 -19.50
CA LEU A 383 -8.69 20.60 -19.97
C LEU A 383 -8.37 21.67 -18.92
N TRP A 384 -8.71 21.42 -17.66
CA TRP A 384 -8.47 22.36 -16.56
C TRP A 384 -6.97 22.55 -16.28
N THR A 385 -6.17 21.48 -16.29
CA THR A 385 -4.71 21.57 -16.15
C THR A 385 -4.09 22.46 -17.21
N SER A 386 -4.59 22.39 -18.44
CA SER A 386 -4.12 23.24 -19.55
C SER A 386 -4.63 24.67 -19.44
N PHE A 387 -5.85 24.87 -18.94
CA PHE A 387 -6.52 26.16 -18.84
C PHE A 387 -5.99 27.04 -17.69
N LYS A 388 -5.51 26.43 -16.59
CA LYS A 388 -5.13 27.17 -15.38
C LYS A 388 -3.72 27.75 -15.38
N VAL A 389 -2.92 27.37 -16.37
CA VAL A 389 -1.56 27.88 -16.64
C VAL A 389 -1.66 29.07 -17.57
#